data_AF-A0A9E5NT18-F1
#
_entry.id   AF-A0A9E5NT18-F1
#
_cell.length_a   1.000
_cell.length_b   1.000
_cell.length_c   1.000
_cell.angle_alpha   90.00
_cell.angle_beta   90.00
_cell.angle_gamma   90.00
#
_symmetry.space_group_name_H-M   'P 1'
#
loop_
_entity.id
_entity.type
_entity.pdbx_description
1 polymer ?
#
loop_
_entity_poly.entity_id
_entity_poly.type
_entity_poly.pdbx_seq_one_letter_code
_entity_poly.pdbx_strand_id
1 'polypeptide(L)'
;NPAVIASTWSTMYEFAPHRLMLGLGAWFEPMASSVGVNRRRSLTAMREYVESIRSLFTMETVTYEGEFVQFKEAQLDIVQQDRSPREIPIYIGATGDKMLQLSGEIA
;
A
#
# COMPACT_ATOMS: atom_id res chain seq x y z
N ASN A 1 -3.42 6.90 -3.13
CA ASN A 1 -2.00 7.31 -3.15
C ASN A 1 -1.24 6.43 -2.15
N PRO A 2 -0.34 5.56 -2.61
CA PRO A 2 0.42 4.64 -1.74
C PRO A 2 1.35 5.34 -0.74
N ALA A 3 1.95 6.48 -1.07
CA ALA A 3 2.83 7.21 -0.15
C ALA A 3 2.07 7.75 1.07
N VAL A 4 0.85 8.27 0.85
CA VAL A 4 -0.02 8.75 1.93
C VAL A 4 -0.44 7.60 2.84
N ILE A 5 -0.78 6.44 2.26
CA ILE A 5 -1.13 5.23 3.03
C ILE A 5 0.07 4.78 3.87
N ALA A 6 1.24 4.65 3.26
CA ALA A 6 2.45 4.22 3.94
C ALA A 6 2.84 5.19 5.08
N SER A 7 2.79 6.50 4.85
CA SER A 7 3.05 7.51 5.89
C SER A 7 2.04 7.40 7.04
N THR A 8 0.74 7.29 6.75
CA THR A 8 -0.31 7.16 7.77
C THR A 8 -0.09 5.93 8.65
N TRP A 9 0.19 4.78 8.04
CA TRP A 9 0.43 3.54 8.79
C TRP A 9 1.76 3.56 9.55
N SER A 10 2.80 4.18 8.99
CA SER A 10 4.09 4.36 9.67
C SER A 10 3.94 5.23 10.92
N THR A 11 3.19 6.34 10.84
CA THR A 11 2.87 7.17 12.01
C THR A 11 2.09 6.38 13.06
N MET A 12 1.07 5.61 12.66
CA MET A 12 0.32 4.79 13.61
C MET A 12 1.20 3.73 14.28
N TYR A 13 2.17 3.15 13.55
CA TYR A 13 3.03 2.08 14.04
C TYR A 13 3.84 2.51 15.26
N GLU A 14 4.21 3.78 15.31
CA GLU A 14 4.93 4.37 16.45
C GLU A 14 4.10 4.35 17.75
N PHE A 15 2.78 4.46 17.64
CA PHE A 15 1.88 4.43 18.81
C PHE A 15 1.43 3.01 19.18
N ALA A 16 1.46 2.06 18.25
CA ALA A 16 0.90 0.73 18.43
C ALA A 16 1.73 -0.34 17.68
N PRO A 17 3.02 -0.52 18.04
CA PRO A 17 3.87 -1.50 17.37
C PRO A 17 3.28 -2.91 17.52
N HIS A 18 3.40 -3.72 16.47
CA HIS A 18 2.87 -5.09 16.37
C HIS A 18 1.34 -5.24 16.54
N ARG A 19 0.58 -4.15 16.56
CA ARG A 19 -0.89 -4.15 16.69
C ARG A 19 -1.61 -3.64 15.44
N LEU A 20 -0.85 -3.26 14.42
CA LEU A 20 -1.40 -2.71 13.18
C LEU A 20 -1.38 -3.73 12.06
N MET A 21 -2.41 -3.66 11.23
CA MET A 21 -2.56 -4.42 10.00
C MET A 21 -3.06 -3.43 8.94
N LEU A 22 -2.55 -3.52 7.72
CA LEU A 22 -2.99 -2.71 6.58
C LEU A 22 -3.89 -3.56 5.69
N GLY A 23 -5.19 -3.27 5.69
CA GLY A 23 -6.15 -3.87 4.75
C GLY A 23 -6.26 -3.04 3.46
N LEU A 24 -6.03 -3.66 2.31
CA LEU A 24 -6.17 -3.05 0.99
C LEU A 24 -7.30 -3.70 0.19
N GLY A 25 -8.13 -2.90 -0.45
CA GLY A 25 -9.24 -3.37 -1.30
C GLY A 25 -9.31 -2.59 -2.60
N ALA A 26 -9.80 -3.23 -3.65
CA ALA A 26 -9.85 -2.65 -5.00
C ALA A 26 -11.05 -1.71 -5.25
N TRP A 27 -11.78 -1.33 -4.19
CA TRP A 27 -13.10 -0.69 -4.22
C TRP A 27 -14.16 -1.46 -5.03
N PHE A 28 -15.44 -1.13 -4.85
CA PHE A 28 -16.55 -1.74 -5.60
C PHE A 28 -17.46 -0.66 -6.22
N GLU A 29 -18.18 -1.01 -7.29
CA GLU A 29 -19.17 -0.12 -7.92
C GLU A 29 -20.57 -0.33 -7.29
N PRO A 30 -21.40 0.73 -7.16
CA PRO A 30 -21.20 2.10 -7.67
C PRO A 30 -20.43 3.03 -6.72
N MET A 31 -19.93 2.52 -5.59
CA MET A 31 -19.27 3.36 -4.57
C MET A 31 -18.03 4.07 -5.11
N ALA A 32 -17.21 3.39 -5.91
CA ALA A 32 -16.00 3.96 -6.49
C ALA A 32 -16.33 5.16 -7.40
N SER A 33 -17.25 4.99 -8.35
CA SER A 33 -17.66 6.08 -9.22
C SER A 33 -18.31 7.24 -8.47
N SER A 34 -19.04 6.96 -7.38
CA SER A 34 -19.68 8.01 -6.56
C SER A 34 -18.69 8.98 -5.90
N VAL A 35 -17.46 8.53 -5.64
CA VAL A 35 -16.38 9.35 -5.06
C VAL A 35 -15.35 9.78 -6.11
N GLY A 36 -15.70 9.69 -7.39
CA GLY A 36 -14.84 10.12 -8.50
C GLY A 36 -13.69 9.17 -8.83
N VAL A 37 -13.70 7.94 -8.30
CA VAL A 37 -12.67 6.93 -8.60
C VAL A 37 -13.06 6.16 -9.86
N ASN A 38 -12.27 6.34 -10.92
CA ASN A 38 -12.38 5.53 -12.13
C ASN A 38 -11.56 4.23 -11.97
N ARG A 39 -12.25 3.10 -11.80
CA ARG A 39 -11.62 1.79 -11.67
C ARG A 39 -11.17 1.25 -13.02
N ARG A 40 -9.87 1.09 -13.19
CA ARG A 40 -9.24 0.42 -14.35
C ARG A 40 -8.11 -0.49 -13.89
N ARG A 41 -7.92 -1.62 -14.57
CA ARG A 41 -6.87 -2.62 -14.32
C ARG A 41 -6.60 -2.88 -12.82
N SER A 42 -7.65 -3.20 -12.06
CA SER A 42 -7.59 -3.30 -10.59
C SER A 42 -6.54 -4.29 -10.06
N LEU A 43 -6.24 -5.36 -10.80
CA LEU A 43 -5.18 -6.31 -10.43
C LEU A 43 -3.79 -5.66 -10.49
N THR A 44 -3.50 -4.93 -11.58
CA THR A 44 -2.25 -4.17 -11.74
C THR A 44 -2.14 -3.09 -10.66
N ALA A 45 -3.20 -2.30 -10.46
CA ALA A 45 -3.22 -1.27 -9.43
C ALA A 45 -2.99 -1.84 -8.03
N MET A 46 -3.61 -2.99 -7.70
CA MET A 46 -3.42 -3.64 -6.40
C MET A 46 -1.98 -4.11 -6.21
N ARG A 47 -1.39 -4.78 -7.21
CA ARG A 47 0.01 -5.22 -7.17
C ARG A 47 0.95 -4.04 -6.91
N GLU A 48 0.82 -2.98 -7.70
CA GLU A 48 1.69 -1.81 -7.57
C GLU A 48 1.53 -1.11 -6.22
N TYR A 49 0.31 -1.04 -5.68
CA TYR A 49 0.07 -0.49 -4.35
C TYR A 49 0.74 -1.33 -3.26
N VAL A 50 0.59 -2.65 -3.29
CA VAL A 50 1.20 -3.54 -2.29
C VAL A 50 2.73 -3.46 -2.34
N GLU A 51 3.31 -3.61 -3.53
CA GLU A 51 4.77 -3.57 -3.70
C GLU A 51 5.36 -2.22 -3.28
N SER A 52 4.79 -1.11 -3.76
CA SER A 52 5.30 0.22 -3.45
C SER A 52 5.16 0.60 -1.97
N ILE A 53 4.07 0.21 -1.30
CA ILE A 53 3.89 0.43 0.14
C ILE A 53 4.88 -0.40 0.95
N ARG A 54 5.10 -1.68 0.59
CA ARG A 54 6.11 -2.53 1.24
C ARG A 54 7.50 -1.93 1.13
N SER A 55 7.87 -1.44 -0.06
CA SER A 55 9.15 -0.76 -0.24
C SER A 55 9.26 0.48 0.65
N LEU A 56 8.22 1.28 0.79
CA LEU A 56 8.26 2.44 1.70
C LEU A 56 8.37 2.05 3.18
N PHE A 57 7.83 0.89 3.58
CA PHE A 57 7.98 0.37 4.94
C PHE A 57 9.38 -0.10 5.29
N THR A 58 10.31 -0.23 4.33
CA THR A 58 11.73 -0.48 4.63
C THR A 58 12.41 0.75 5.23
N MET A 59 11.79 1.94 5.17
CA MET A 59 12.35 3.23 5.58
C MET A 59 13.53 3.71 4.73
N GLU A 60 13.84 3.02 3.62
CA GLU A 60 14.87 3.40 2.66
C GLU A 60 14.33 4.35 1.59
N THR A 61 15.23 4.88 0.76
CA THR A 61 14.87 5.66 -0.43
C THR A 61 14.40 4.71 -1.53
N VAL A 62 13.18 4.92 -2.02
CA VAL A 62 12.48 4.05 -2.97
C VAL A 62 12.23 4.77 -4.28
N THR A 63 12.57 4.11 -5.38
CA THR A 63 12.10 4.44 -6.73
C THR A 63 11.22 3.29 -7.20
N TYR A 64 10.05 3.61 -7.76
CA TYR A 64 9.08 2.63 -8.24
C TYR A 64 8.46 3.16 -9.52
N GLU A 65 8.49 2.37 -10.59
CA GLU A 65 7.98 2.76 -11.90
C GLU A 65 6.88 1.82 -12.35
N GLY A 66 5.63 2.24 -12.12
CA GLY A 66 4.43 1.52 -12.51
C GLY A 66 3.45 2.38 -13.31
N GLU A 67 2.33 1.76 -13.69
CA GLU A 67 1.24 2.42 -14.42
C GLU A 67 0.37 3.30 -13.50
N PHE A 68 0.24 2.91 -12.23
CA PHE A 68 -0.57 3.57 -11.20
C PHE A 68 0.28 4.24 -10.12
N VAL A 69 1.49 3.75 -9.89
CA VAL A 69 2.40 4.26 -8.87
C VAL A 69 3.72 4.66 -9.51
N GLN A 70 4.15 5.89 -9.28
CA GLN A 70 5.46 6.38 -9.71
C GLN A 70 6.10 7.12 -8.54
N PHE A 71 7.22 6.58 -8.08
CA PHE A 71 8.07 7.18 -7.07
C PHE A 71 9.44 7.44 -7.66
N LYS A 72 9.98 8.62 -7.36
CA LYS A 72 11.36 8.97 -7.68
C LYS A 72 12.02 9.42 -6.40
N GLU A 73 12.98 8.61 -5.91
CA GLU A 73 13.74 8.89 -4.69
C GLU A 73 12.83 9.24 -3.49
N ALA A 74 11.70 8.53 -3.35
CA ALA A 74 10.75 8.76 -2.29
C ALA A 74 11.20 8.06 -1.00
N GLN A 75 11.18 8.77 0.12
CA GLN A 75 11.45 8.21 1.44
C GLN A 75 10.37 8.69 2.42
N LEU A 76 9.98 7.84 3.37
CA LEU A 76 9.15 8.28 4.48
C LEU A 76 10.01 9.14 5.42
N ASP A 77 9.78 10.45 5.40
CA ASP A 77 10.52 11.39 6.24
C ASP A 77 10.06 11.28 7.71
N ILE A 78 11.02 11.05 8.60
CA ILE A 78 10.82 11.12 10.04
C ILE A 78 12.00 11.87 10.67
N VAL A 79 11.67 12.97 11.34
CA VAL A 79 12.64 13.98 11.81
C VAL A 79 13.41 13.52 13.06
N GLN A 80 12.78 12.73 13.95
CA GLN A 80 13.32 12.41 15.28
C GLN A 80 13.09 10.96 15.73
N GLN A 81 12.70 10.07 14.82
CA GLN A 81 12.15 8.77 15.19
C GLN A 81 12.96 7.59 14.66
N ASP A 82 12.64 6.42 15.21
CA ASP A 82 13.21 5.14 14.82
C ASP A 82 13.00 4.87 13.32
N ARG A 83 14.11 4.67 12.60
CA ARG A 83 14.17 4.33 11.18
C ARG A 83 14.16 2.82 10.94
N SER A 84 13.87 2.02 11.96
CA SER A 84 13.66 0.59 11.81
C SER A 84 12.53 0.31 10.80
N PRO A 85 12.66 -0.75 10.00
CA PRO A 85 11.59 -1.19 9.10
C PRO A 85 10.27 -1.36 9.84
N ARG A 86 9.18 -0.97 9.18
CA ARG A 86 7.83 -1.05 9.74
C ARG A 86 7.27 -2.46 9.49
N GLU A 87 7.20 -3.27 10.53
CA GLU A 87 6.60 -4.60 10.49
C GLU A 87 5.07 -4.52 10.50
N ILE A 88 4.49 -4.08 9.37
CA ILE A 88 3.04 -3.92 9.20
C ILE A 88 2.56 -4.95 8.18
N PRO A 89 1.86 -6.02 8.61
CA PRO A 89 1.25 -6.98 7.70
C PRO A 89 0.25 -6.32 6.76
N ILE A 90 0.31 -6.66 5.47
CA ILE A 90 -0.63 -6.21 4.45
C ILE A 90 -1.59 -7.36 4.13
N TYR A 91 -2.89 -7.08 4.22
CA TYR A 91 -3.96 -8.01 3.85
C TYR A 91 -4.74 -7.47 2.68
N ILE A 92 -5.10 -8.35 1.74
CA ILE A 92 -5.84 -7.98 0.54
C ILE A 92 -7.27 -8.48 0.67
N GLY A 93 -8.22 -7.56 0.56
CA GLY A 93 -9.64 -7.86 0.38
C GLY A 93 -9.86 -8.41 -1.03
N ALA A 94 -9.56 -9.70 -1.19
CA ALA A 94 -9.56 -10.36 -2.49
C ALA A 94 -10.97 -10.79 -2.91
N THR A 95 -11.49 -10.18 -3.97
CA THR A 95 -12.78 -10.57 -4.56
C THR A 95 -12.56 -11.16 -5.96
N GLY A 96 -12.96 -12.42 -6.13
CA GLY A 96 -12.86 -13.17 -7.39
C GLY A 96 -11.52 -13.86 -7.60
N ASP A 97 -11.52 -14.91 -8.42
CA ASP A 97 -10.42 -15.88 -8.57
C ASP A 97 -9.07 -15.22 -8.91
N LYS A 98 -9.06 -14.24 -9.81
CA LYS A 98 -7.83 -13.54 -10.19
C LYS A 98 -7.24 -12.70 -9.05
N MET A 99 -8.09 -12.10 -8.22
CA MET A 99 -7.62 -11.32 -7.08
C MET A 99 -7.13 -12.24 -5.96
N LEU A 100 -7.76 -13.40 -5.77
CA LEU A 100 -7.29 -14.44 -4.86
C LEU A 100 -5.92 -14.98 -5.29
N GLN A 101 -5.77 -15.30 -6.58
CA GLN A 101 -4.50 -15.73 -7.15
C GLN A 101 -3.41 -14.66 -6.95
N LEU A 102 -3.69 -13.41 -7.33
CA LEU A 102 -2.77 -12.29 -7.12
C LEU A 102 -2.36 -12.19 -5.64
N SER A 103 -3.33 -12.29 -4.74
CA SER A 103 -3.07 -12.20 -3.30
C SER A 103 -2.15 -13.32 -2.82
N GLY A 104 -2.24 -14.53 -3.37
CA GLY A 104 -1.30 -15.61 -3.08
C GLY A 104 0.10 -15.40 -3.68
N GLU A 105 0.20 -14.74 -4.84
CA GLU A 105 1.49 -14.41 -5.48
C GLU A 105 2.24 -13.30 -4.75
N ILE A 106 1.51 -12.35 -4.14
CA ILE A 106 2.09 -11.20 -3.44
C ILE A 106 1.93 -11.28 -1.92
N ALA A 107 1.45 -12.40 -1.36
CA ALA A 107 1.38 -12.62 0.09
C ALA A 107 2.78 -12.58 0.70
#